data_AF-A0A1F1KF31-F1
#
_entry.id   AF-A0A1F1KF31-F1
#
_cell.length_a   1.000
_cell.length_b   1.000
_cell.length_c   1.000
_cell.angle_alpha   90.00
_cell.angle_beta   90.00
_cell.angle_gamma   90.00
#
_symmetry.space_group_name_H-M   'P 1'
#
loop_
_entity.id
_entity.type
_entity.pdbx_description
1 polymer ?
#
loop_
_entity_poly.entity_id
_entity_poly.type
_entity_poly.pdbx_seq_one_letter_code
_entity_poly.pdbx_strand_id
1 'polypeptide(L)'
;MAASGADSGAWATAAVEAASGLLEAVEGAIAVITPEAHRLDMEAATQELGEENPRVFVIDPMSTKGLEYDATVVVDPEEIVAESPGGARVLYVVFTRAAHRMVVLTEQ
;
A
#
# COMPACT_ATOMS: atom_id res chain seq x y z
N MET A 1 13.16 1.01 -15.73
CA MET A 1 13.22 -0.43 -16.06
C MET A 1 11.99 -1.00 -15.41
N ALA A 2 11.05 -1.55 -16.17
CA ALA A 2 9.85 -2.13 -15.59
C ALA A 2 10.27 -3.26 -14.64
N ALA A 3 9.93 -3.14 -13.35
CA ALA A 3 9.99 -4.25 -12.42
C ALA A 3 9.30 -5.45 -13.09
N SER A 4 9.97 -6.60 -13.10
CA SER A 4 9.44 -7.76 -13.79
C SER A 4 8.15 -8.19 -13.07
N GLY A 5 7.17 -8.76 -13.78
CA GLY A 5 5.94 -9.23 -13.13
C GLY A 5 6.16 -10.27 -12.02
N ALA A 6 7.36 -10.84 -11.90
CA ALA A 6 7.74 -11.71 -10.79
C ALA A 6 7.93 -10.95 -9.47
N ASP A 7 8.42 -9.71 -9.52
CA ASP A 7 8.65 -8.87 -8.34
C ASP A 7 7.32 -8.33 -7.79
N SER A 8 6.41 -7.97 -8.71
CA SER A 8 5.06 -7.49 -8.39
C SER A 8 4.21 -8.51 -7.61
N GLY A 9 4.31 -9.79 -7.93
CA GLY A 9 3.62 -10.86 -7.18
C GLY A 9 4.15 -11.05 -5.74
N ALA A 10 5.46 -10.85 -5.53
CA ALA A 10 6.06 -10.91 -4.19
C ALA A 10 5.59 -9.74 -3.32
N TRP A 11 5.53 -8.53 -3.89
CA TRP A 11 4.97 -7.36 -3.23
C TRP A 11 3.52 -7.55 -2.83
N ALA A 12 2.70 -8.07 -3.74
CA ALA A 12 1.28 -8.32 -3.48
C ALA A 12 1.08 -9.34 -2.34
N THR A 13 1.88 -10.40 -2.32
CA THR A 13 1.86 -11.41 -1.24
C THR A 13 2.22 -10.79 0.12
N ALA A 14 3.30 -10.03 0.18
CA ALA A 14 3.75 -9.37 1.41
C ALA A 14 2.74 -8.32 1.90
N ALA A 15 2.08 -7.61 0.98
CA ALA A 15 1.04 -6.64 1.32
C ALA A 15 -0.21 -7.28 1.93
N VAL A 16 -0.63 -8.44 1.41
CA VAL A 16 -1.75 -9.22 1.98
C VAL A 16 -1.41 -9.69 3.40
N GLU A 17 -0.20 -10.21 3.61
CA GLU A 17 0.27 -10.63 4.94
C GLU A 17 0.29 -9.45 5.92
N ALA A 18 0.86 -8.32 5.51
CA ALA A 18 0.92 -7.10 6.32
C ALA A 18 -0.48 -6.56 6.65
N ALA A 19 -1.37 -6.49 5.66
CA ALA A 19 -2.74 -6.02 5.84
C ALA A 19 -3.54 -6.94 6.79
N SER A 20 -3.35 -8.26 6.67
CA SER A 20 -3.95 -9.25 7.58
C SER A 20 -3.49 -9.06 9.02
N GLY A 21 -2.18 -8.85 9.24
CA GLY A 21 -1.66 -8.53 10.57
C GLY A 21 -2.20 -7.21 11.13
N LEU A 22 -2.42 -6.21 10.27
CA LEU A 22 -3.00 -4.93 10.69
C LEU A 22 -4.49 -5.03 11.04
N LEU A 23 -5.25 -5.92 10.39
CA LEU A 23 -6.66 -6.17 10.73
C LEU A 23 -6.85 -6.66 12.17
N GLU A 24 -5.87 -7.40 12.70
CA GLU A 24 -5.86 -7.83 14.10
C GLU A 24 -5.45 -6.69 15.06
N ALA A 25 -4.74 -5.67 14.56
CA ALA A 25 -4.17 -4.60 15.37
C ALA A 25 -5.05 -3.33 15.43
N VAL A 26 -5.97 -3.13 14.47
CA VAL A 26 -6.83 -1.95 14.40
C VAL A 26 -8.29 -2.27 14.03
N GLU A 27 -9.22 -1.51 14.61
CA GLU A 27 -10.66 -1.62 14.33
C GLU A 27 -11.11 -0.74 13.13
N GLY A 28 -10.28 0.21 12.70
CA GLY A 28 -10.63 1.13 11.63
C GLY A 28 -10.08 0.77 10.24
N ALA A 29 -9.93 1.77 9.39
CA ALA A 29 -9.63 1.59 7.96
C ALA A 29 -8.13 1.31 7.72
N ILE A 30 -7.85 0.46 6.74
CA ILE A 30 -6.49 0.06 6.35
C ILE A 30 -6.29 0.37 4.87
N ALA A 31 -5.31 1.20 4.55
CA ALA A 31 -4.94 1.48 3.16
C ALA A 31 -3.64 0.77 2.76
N VAL A 32 -3.72 -0.05 1.72
CA VAL A 32 -2.58 -0.57 0.96
C VAL A 32 -2.25 0.44 -0.12
N ILE A 33 -1.17 1.18 0.08
CA ILE A 33 -0.72 2.27 -0.78
C ILE A 33 0.38 1.74 -1.69
N THR A 34 0.12 1.68 -3.00
CA THR A 34 0.98 1.00 -3.97
C THR A 34 1.23 1.86 -5.21
N PRO A 35 2.42 1.81 -5.84
CA PRO A 35 2.69 2.45 -7.12
C PRO A 35 1.88 1.78 -8.24
N GLU A 36 1.77 2.46 -9.39
CA GLU A 36 1.05 1.97 -10.58
C GLU A 36 1.67 0.68 -11.10
N ALA A 37 3.01 0.56 -11.03
CA ALA A 37 3.75 -0.64 -11.43
C ALA A 37 3.24 -1.94 -10.77
N HIS A 38 2.67 -1.87 -9.56
CA HIS A 38 2.19 -3.04 -8.81
C HIS A 38 0.67 -3.09 -8.69
N ARG A 39 -0.06 -2.10 -9.20
CA ARG A 39 -1.48 -1.91 -8.91
C ARG A 39 -2.34 -3.11 -9.30
N LEU A 40 -2.14 -3.68 -10.49
CA LEU A 40 -2.97 -4.78 -10.99
C LEU A 40 -2.79 -6.06 -10.14
N ASP A 41 -1.56 -6.43 -9.82
CA ASP A 41 -1.30 -7.62 -9.00
C ASP A 41 -1.74 -7.39 -7.55
N MET A 42 -1.60 -6.16 -7.05
CA MET A 42 -2.07 -5.76 -5.72
C MET A 42 -3.59 -5.87 -5.60
N GLU A 43 -4.33 -5.32 -6.56
CA GLU A 43 -5.80 -5.41 -6.63
C GLU A 43 -6.25 -6.87 -6.68
N ALA A 44 -5.60 -7.69 -7.53
CA ALA A 44 -5.93 -9.11 -7.64
C ALA A 44 -5.66 -9.89 -6.33
N ALA A 45 -4.52 -9.66 -5.68
CA ALA A 45 -4.16 -10.39 -4.46
C ALA A 45 -4.97 -9.97 -3.24
N THR A 46 -5.37 -8.70 -3.15
CA THR A 46 -6.14 -8.16 -2.02
C THR A 46 -7.65 -8.34 -2.18
N GLN A 47 -8.13 -8.82 -3.33
CA GLN A 47 -9.56 -8.92 -3.63
C GLN A 47 -10.32 -9.74 -2.56
N GLU A 48 -9.89 -10.98 -2.29
CA GLU A 48 -10.54 -11.85 -1.30
C GLU A 48 -10.50 -11.23 0.10
N LEU A 49 -9.35 -10.67 0.49
CA LEU A 49 -9.19 -10.01 1.78
C LEU A 49 -10.15 -8.81 1.93
N GLY A 50 -10.32 -8.00 0.88
CA GLY A 50 -11.22 -6.85 0.85
C GLY A 50 -12.70 -7.23 0.84
N GLU A 51 -13.05 -8.34 0.18
CA GLU A 51 -14.41 -8.91 0.20
C GLU A 51 -14.79 -9.38 1.62
N GLU A 52 -13.87 -10.04 2.32
CA GLU A 52 -14.07 -10.47 3.72
C GLU A 52 -13.98 -9.30 4.71
N ASN A 53 -13.14 -8.31 4.42
CA ASN A 53 -12.84 -7.18 5.28
C ASN A 53 -12.99 -5.86 4.50
N PRO A 54 -14.21 -5.27 4.46
CA PRO A 54 -14.51 -4.07 3.67
C PRO A 54 -13.82 -2.79 4.19
N ARG A 55 -12.93 -2.92 5.17
CA ARG A 55 -12.07 -1.86 5.74
C ARG A 55 -10.68 -1.83 5.09
N VAL A 56 -10.35 -2.78 4.22
CA VAL A 56 -9.06 -2.85 3.49
C VAL A 56 -9.26 -2.28 2.09
N PHE A 57 -8.39 -1.35 1.68
CA PHE A 57 -8.47 -0.68 0.39
C PHE A 57 -7.10 -0.65 -0.27
N VAL A 58 -7.04 -0.91 -1.57
CA VAL A 58 -5.86 -0.56 -2.39
C VAL A 58 -6.05 0.85 -2.93
N ILE A 59 -5.05 1.70 -2.80
CA ILE A 59 -5.11 3.10 -3.22
C ILE A 59 -3.79 3.57 -3.80
N ASP A 60 -3.86 4.42 -4.82
CA ASP A 60 -2.67 5.09 -5.34
C ASP A 60 -2.11 6.12 -4.33
N PRO A 61 -0.82 6.46 -4.39
CA PRO A 61 -0.17 7.29 -3.37
C PRO A 61 -0.78 8.68 -3.23
N MET A 62 -1.23 9.30 -4.33
CA MET A 62 -1.69 10.69 -4.32
C MET A 62 -3.16 10.84 -3.95
N SER A 63 -3.97 9.82 -4.22
CA SER A 63 -5.38 9.75 -3.80
C SER A 63 -5.55 9.68 -2.29
N THR A 64 -4.50 9.34 -1.55
CA THR A 64 -4.51 9.39 -0.08
C THR A 64 -4.52 10.81 0.49
N LYS A 65 -4.21 11.83 -0.31
CA LYS A 65 -4.06 13.21 0.18
C LYS A 65 -5.36 13.73 0.79
N GLY A 66 -5.31 14.10 2.07
CA GLY A 66 -6.47 14.59 2.80
C GLY A 66 -7.37 13.48 3.38
N LEU A 67 -6.99 12.22 3.20
CA LEU A 67 -7.59 11.07 3.84
C LEU A 67 -6.69 10.60 5.00
N GLU A 68 -7.28 9.98 6.01
CA GLU A 68 -6.56 9.34 7.10
C GLU A 68 -7.08 7.92 7.27
N TYR A 69 -6.18 7.00 7.62
CA TYR A 69 -6.46 5.59 7.84
C TYR A 69 -5.88 5.20 9.19
N ASP A 70 -6.56 4.32 9.92
CA ASP A 70 -6.03 3.79 11.17
C ASP A 70 -4.69 3.08 10.97
N ALA A 71 -4.58 2.35 9.86
CA ALA A 71 -3.31 1.78 9.45
C ALA A 71 -3.03 1.92 7.95
N THR A 72 -1.75 1.89 7.59
CA THR A 72 -1.32 1.82 6.18
C THR A 72 -0.27 0.74 5.96
N VAL A 73 -0.31 0.14 4.77
CA VAL A 73 0.80 -0.63 4.19
C VAL A 73 1.33 0.18 3.03
N VAL A 74 2.58 0.61 3.08
CA VAL A 74 3.22 1.34 1.98
C VAL A 74 4.12 0.37 1.23
N VAL A 75 3.80 0.15 -0.04
CA VAL A 75 4.47 -0.81 -0.92
C VAL A 75 5.44 -0.07 -1.83
N ASP A 76 6.67 -0.55 -1.92
CA ASP A 76 7.73 -0.03 -2.80
C ASP A 76 7.83 1.52 -2.81
N PRO A 77 8.23 2.14 -1.68
CA PRO A 77 8.41 3.59 -1.60
C PRO A 77 9.35 4.15 -2.66
N GLU A 78 10.35 3.38 -3.08
CA GLU A 78 11.31 3.73 -4.11
C GLU A 78 10.63 3.92 -5.47
N GLU A 79 9.79 2.95 -5.89
CA GLU A 79 9.03 3.06 -7.13
C GLU A 79 7.92 4.12 -7.03
N ILE A 80 7.29 4.29 -5.86
CA ILE A 80 6.39 5.43 -5.60
C ILE A 80 7.09 6.76 -5.89
N VAL A 81 8.36 6.92 -5.50
CA VAL A 81 9.14 8.12 -5.79
C VAL A 81 9.51 8.21 -7.27
N ALA A 82 9.85 7.09 -7.90
CA ALA A 82 10.24 7.04 -9.31
C ALA A 82 9.09 7.42 -10.26
N GLU A 83 7.86 7.00 -9.96
CA GLU A 83 6.66 7.28 -10.76
C GLU A 83 6.07 8.68 -10.49
N SER A 84 6.29 9.23 -9.30
CA SER A 84 5.57 10.43 -8.88
C SER A 84 6.25 11.72 -9.35
N PRO A 85 5.55 12.65 -10.03
CA PRO A 85 6.10 13.94 -10.44
C PRO A 85 6.63 14.79 -9.27
N GLY A 86 6.14 14.54 -8.05
CA GLY A 86 6.59 15.21 -6.82
C GLY A 86 7.90 14.64 -6.23
N GLY A 87 8.41 13.54 -6.77
CA GLY A 87 9.55 12.78 -6.23
C GLY A 87 9.33 12.42 -4.76
N ALA A 88 10.40 12.45 -3.96
CA ALA A 88 10.39 12.10 -2.53
C ALA A 88 9.34 12.83 -1.67
N ARG A 89 8.80 13.97 -2.12
CA ARG A 89 7.74 14.70 -1.39
C ARG A 89 6.44 13.90 -1.30
N VAL A 90 6.19 12.98 -2.23
CA VAL A 90 5.01 12.11 -2.16
C VAL A 90 5.03 11.24 -0.90
N LEU A 91 6.21 10.79 -0.47
CA LEU A 91 6.36 9.95 0.72
C LEU A 91 5.96 10.69 2.00
N TYR A 92 6.18 12.01 2.06
CA TYR A 92 5.66 12.80 3.18
C TYR A 92 4.12 12.74 3.25
N VAL A 93 3.44 12.81 2.10
CA VAL A 93 1.99 12.65 2.05
C VAL A 93 1.61 11.26 2.54
N VAL A 94 2.18 10.21 1.94
CA VAL A 94 1.88 8.81 2.23
C VAL A 94 2.15 8.43 3.69
N PHE A 95 3.32 8.76 4.24
CA PHE A 95 3.69 8.41 5.62
C PHE A 95 2.92 9.20 6.67
N THR A 96 2.22 10.27 6.30
CA THR A 96 1.36 11.00 7.24
C THR A 96 -0.10 10.58 7.17
N ARG A 97 -0.44 9.52 6.42
CA ARG A 97 -1.83 9.02 6.31
C ARG A 97 -2.21 8.04 7.41
N ALA A 98 -1.23 7.39 8.04
CA ALA A 98 -1.46 6.47 9.14
C ALA A 98 -1.69 7.21 10.46
N ALA A 99 -2.87 7.03 11.05
CA ALA A 99 -3.20 7.59 12.36
C ALA A 99 -2.58 6.78 13.50
N HIS A 100 -2.56 5.44 13.40
CA HIS A 100 -2.13 4.57 14.50
C HIS A 100 -0.97 3.64 14.15
N ARG A 101 -1.00 3.00 12.97
CA ARG A 101 -0.01 1.97 12.59
C ARG A 101 0.43 2.10 11.12
N MET A 102 1.66 1.72 10.84
CA MET A 102 2.17 1.69 9.49
C MET A 102 3.13 0.53 9.32
N VAL A 103 3.02 -0.17 8.19
CA VAL A 103 4.01 -1.11 7.68
C VAL A 103 4.56 -0.54 6.38
N VAL A 104 5.88 -0.59 6.20
CA VAL A 104 6.55 -0.19 4.96
C VAL A 104 7.27 -1.41 4.41
N LEU A 105 6.98 -1.76 3.17
CA LEU A 105 7.60 -2.86 2.45
C LEU A 105 8.61 -2.25 1.48
N THR A 106 9.89 -2.59 1.63
CA THR A 106 11.00 -2.11 0.79
C THR A 106 11.67 -3.28 0.09
N GLU A 107 12.40 -3.02 -1.00
CA GLU A 107 13.30 -4.04 -1.54
C GLU A 107 14.29 -4.45 -0.44
N GLN A 108 14.66 -5.73 -0.41
CA GLN A 108 15.64 -6.26 0.53
C GLN A 108 17.07 -6.02 0.08
#